data_AF-A0A800MUA2-F1
#
_entry.id   AF-A0A800MUA2-F1
#
_cell.length_a   1.000
_cell.length_b   1.000
_cell.length_c   1.000
_cell.angle_alpha   90.00
_cell.angle_beta   90.00
_cell.angle_gamma   90.00
#
_symmetry.space_group_name_H-M   'P 1'
#
loop_
_entity.id
_entity.type
_entity.pdbx_description
1 polymer ?
#
loop_
_entity_poly.entity_id
_entity_poly.type
_entity_poly.pdbx_seq_one_letter_code
_entity_poly.pdbx_strand_id
1 'polypeptide(L)' 'MLKVKALVSFSGIVTMVKGEEKEITNKEIYEDLLRAKYIEEVKVNKRKVKE' A
#
# COMPACT_ATOMS: atom_id res chain seq x y z
N MET A 1 -2.93 8.85 -7.12
CA MET A 1 -2.41 8.63 -5.75
C MET A 1 -2.95 7.30 -5.26
N LEU A 2 -2.09 6.28 -5.19
CA LEU A 2 -2.47 4.94 -4.72
C LEU A 2 -2.00 4.83 -3.28
N LYS A 3 -2.95 4.82 -2.35
CA LYS A 3 -2.65 4.69 -0.92
C LYS A 3 -2.59 3.21 -0.57
N VAL A 4 -1.46 2.78 -0.03
CA VAL A 4 -1.19 1.37 0.23
C VAL A 4 -0.65 1.19 1.64
N LYS A 5 -0.88 0.02 2.20
CA LYS A 5 -0.41 -0.36 3.52
C LYS A 5 0.59 -1.48 3.37
N ALA A 6 1.77 -1.32 3.93
CA ALA A 6 2.76 -2.37 3.93
C ALA A 6 2.30 -3.52 4.84
N LEU A 7 2.29 -4.74 4.30
CA LEU A 7 2.01 -5.97 5.05
C LEU A 7 3.27 -6.53 5.72
N VAL A 8 4.43 -6.18 5.17
CA VAL A 8 5.75 -6.57 5.66
C VAL A 8 6.66 -5.36 5.72
N SER A 9 7.69 -5.42 6.55
CA SER A 9 8.71 -4.37 6.60
C SER A 9 9.67 -4.58 5.43
N PHE A 10 9.81 -3.59 4.56
CA PHE A 10 10.75 -3.65 3.44
C PHE A 10 11.46 -2.31 3.25
N SER A 11 12.69 -2.39 2.72
CA SER A 11 13.55 -1.24 2.47
C SER A 11 14.12 -1.35 1.07
N GLY A 12 14.04 -0.26 0.30
CA GLY A 12 14.44 -0.22 -1.11
C GLY A 12 14.11 1.14 -1.73
N ILE A 13 13.60 1.15 -2.96
CA ILE A 13 13.10 2.36 -3.65
C ILE A 13 12.00 3.05 -2.82
N VAL A 14 11.21 2.25 -2.12
CA VAL A 14 10.25 2.70 -1.13
C VAL A 14 10.55 1.97 0.17
N THR A 15 10.83 2.71 1.24
CA THR A 15 10.92 2.16 2.59
C THR A 15 9.55 2.32 3.25
N MET A 16 8.99 1.20 3.69
CA MET A 16 7.77 1.13 4.50
C MET A 16 7.94 0.05 5.56
N VAL A 17 7.36 0.29 6.73
CA VAL A 17 7.35 -0.67 7.83
C VAL A 17 6.05 -1.46 7.82
N LYS A 18 6.05 -2.72 8.29
CA LYS A 18 4.82 -3.51 8.43
C LYS A 18 3.75 -2.71 9.19
N GLY A 19 2.61 -2.50 8.53
CA GLY A 19 1.46 -1.76 9.05
C GLY A 19 1.44 -0.28 8.70
N GLU A 20 2.49 0.25 8.06
CA GLU A 20 2.59 1.65 7.66
C GLU A 20 1.78 1.92 6.38
N GLU A 21 1.04 3.02 6.36
CA GLU A 21 0.28 3.49 5.21
C GLU A 21 1.04 4.60 4.50
N LYS A 22 1.23 4.46 3.20
CA LYS A 22 1.96 5.46 2.42
C LYS A 22 1.44 5.52 1.01
N GLU A 23 1.59 6.69 0.41
CA GLU A 23 1.09 6.96 -0.93
C GLU A 23 2.18 6.65 -1.96
N ILE A 24 1.86 5.74 -2.88
CA ILE A 24 2.68 5.43 -4.03
C ILE A 24 2.11 6.16 -5.24
N THR A 25 2.97 6.94 -5.90
CA THR A 25 2.70 7.61 -7.18
C THR A 25 3.24 6.80 -8.36
N ASN A 26 4.29 6.00 -8.16
CA ASN A 26 4.87 5.15 -9.19
C ASN A 26 4.06 3.85 -9.37
N LYS A 27 3.40 3.73 -10.52
CA LYS A 27 2.55 2.58 -10.82
C LYS A 27 3.33 1.27 -10.92
N GLU A 28 4.54 1.30 -11.48
CA GLU A 28 5.42 0.12 -11.61
C GLU A 28 5.80 -0.45 -10.24
N ILE A 29 6.23 0.43 -9.31
CA ILE A 29 6.55 0.06 -7.93
C ILE A 29 5.31 -0.52 -7.24
N TYR A 30 4.15 0.10 -7.44
CA TYR A 30 2.89 -0.36 -6.87
C TYR A 30 2.51 -1.76 -7.37
N GLU A 31 2.57 -2.01 -8.68
CA GLU A 31 2.21 -3.31 -9.26
C GLU A 31 3.18 -4.41 -8.81
N ASP A 32 4.48 -4.13 -8.76
CA ASP A 32 5.49 -5.07 -8.28
C ASP A 32 5.26 -5.45 -6.81
N LEU A 33 5.12 -4.45 -5.94
CA LEU A 33 4.87 -4.65 -4.51
C LEU A 33 3.53 -5.35 -4.24
N LEU A 34 2.48 -5.02 -5.01
CA LEU A 34 1.17 -5.66 -4.91
C LEU A 34 1.26 -7.13 -5.32
N ARG A 35 1.95 -7.41 -6.43
CA ARG A 35 2.15 -8.78 -6.95
C ARG A 35 3.03 -9.61 -6.02
N ALA A 36 4.03 -9.00 -5.40
CA ALA A 36 4.86 -9.61 -4.38
C ALA A 36 4.13 -9.82 -3.05
N LYS A 37 2.92 -9.25 -2.86
CA LYS A 37 2.14 -9.23 -1.61
C LYS A 37 2.85 -8.52 -0.45
N TYR A 38 3.67 -7.52 -0.76
CA TYR A 38 4.36 -6.69 0.23
C TYR A 38 3.47 -5.55 0.73
N ILE A 39 2.52 -5.12 -0.10
CA ILE A 39 1.56 -4.06 0.20
C ILE A 39 0.12 -4.52 -0.07
N GLU A 40 -0.81 -3.88 0.61
CA GLU A 40 -2.25 -4.01 0.43
C GLU A 40 -2.82 -2.66 0.01
N GLU A 41 -3.74 -2.64 -0.96
CA GLU A 41 -4.45 -1.42 -1.31
C GLU A 41 -5.29 -0.93 -0.13
N VAL A 42 -4.89 0.19 0.47
CA VAL A 42 -5.80 0.95 1.33
C VAL A 42 -6.69 1.73 0.39
N LYS A 43 -7.65 1.02 -0.21
CA LYS A 43 -8.84 1.68 -0.72
C LYS A 43 -9.40 2.40 0.49
N VAL A 44 -9.27 3.72 0.49
CA VAL A 44 -10.00 4.61 1.38
C VAL A 44 -11.45 4.36 1.06
N ASN A 45 -11.99 3.32 1.68
CA ASN A 45 -13.30 2.84 1.42
C ASN A 45 -14.19 3.86 2.09
N LYS A 46 -14.56 4.90 1.35
CA LYS A 46 -15.62 5.86 1.67
C LYS A 46 -17.00 5.17 1.78
N ARG A 47 -17.03 3.85 2.05
CA ARG A 47 -18.20 2.97 2.14
C ARG A 47 -17.99 1.85 3.17
N LYS A 48 -17.76 2.22 4.42
CA LYS A 48 -18.46 1.55 5.54
C LYS A 48 -19.04 2.62 6.46
N VAL A 49 -19.96 3.39 5.90
CA VAL A 49 -21.18 3.74 6.64
C VAL A 49 -22.11 2.54 6.43
N LYS A 50 -22.31 1.77 7.50
CA LYS A 50 -23.44 0.89 7.79
C LYS A 50 -23.42 0.85 9.32
N GLU A 51 -23.98 1.90 9.91
CA GLU A 51 -25.37 1.96 10.43
C GLU A 51 -25.39 1.43 11.86
#